data_AF-A0AAW8BA84-F1
#
_entry.id   AF-A0AAW8BA84-F1
#
_cell.length_a   1.000
_cell.length_b   1.000
_cell.length_c   1.000
_cell.angle_alpha   90.00
_cell.angle_beta   90.00
_cell.angle_gamma   90.00
#
_symmetry.space_group_name_H-M   'P 1'
#
loop_
_entity.id
_entity.type
_entity.pdbx_description
1 polymer ?
#
loop_
_entity_poly.entity_id
_entity_poly.type
_entity_poly.pdbx_seq_one_letter_code
_entity_poly.pdbx_strand_id
1 'polypeptide(L)'
;MIKELDATQKKIFLELVTKDAKVSLFSVEHQLYLDSLIAILPKEPFFWQQKAMPLFKQKKYELGMKYLDKAIELDSTNHYREYRAFIKCIFQKNYSESLEEFNYLTKINGDYGIIMDHPYSFWIGLCYLQLNEFDKAQKFIEKSIAFGQKNNFVNPYELFYLGIIEYEKGNYQNAINNLNKSLEQYEKFSDAKYYKALSLINLNKKEEGEILLLEAQKDFKNGFSFNEGNSLYEQFPYQVNNFLFGYANNYIKLKN
;
A
#
# COMPACT_ATOMS: atom_id res chain seq x y z
N MET A 1 20.58 -12.44 -15.56
CA MET A 1 20.01 -11.76 -16.73
C MET A 1 20.80 -12.04 -18.02
N ILE A 2 21.90 -11.36 -18.37
CA ILE A 2 22.46 -11.43 -19.75
C ILE A 2 23.54 -12.50 -20.03
N LYS A 3 23.69 -13.53 -19.18
CA LYS A 3 24.80 -14.50 -19.31
C LYS A 3 24.75 -15.29 -20.62
N GLU A 4 23.54 -15.65 -21.06
CA GLU A 4 23.29 -16.48 -22.24
C GLU A 4 23.33 -15.71 -23.57
N LEU A 5 23.43 -14.37 -23.53
CA LEU A 5 23.46 -13.54 -24.73
C LEU A 5 24.84 -13.54 -25.40
N ASP A 6 24.87 -13.52 -26.73
CA ASP A 6 26.10 -13.30 -27.51
C ASP A 6 26.57 -11.83 -27.44
N ALA A 7 27.73 -11.51 -28.02
CA ALA A 7 28.32 -10.17 -27.96
C ALA A 7 27.45 -9.10 -28.64
N THR A 8 26.78 -9.45 -29.75
CA THR A 8 25.91 -8.55 -30.50
C THR A 8 24.62 -8.28 -29.73
N GLN A 9 23.99 -9.34 -29.22
CA GLN A 9 22.79 -9.26 -28.39
C GLN A 9 23.05 -8.44 -27.12
N LYS A 10 24.20 -8.64 -26.45
CA LYS A 10 24.59 -7.82 -25.29
C LYS A 10 24.71 -6.35 -25.64
N LYS A 11 25.34 -6.02 -26.77
CA LYS A 11 25.47 -4.63 -27.23
C LYS A 11 24.10 -3.99 -27.48
N ILE A 12 23.22 -4.68 -28.20
CA ILE A 12 21.85 -4.20 -28.50
C ILE A 12 21.06 -4.03 -27.20
N PHE A 13 21.09 -5.04 -26.32
CA PHE A 13 20.42 -5.00 -25.03
C PHE A 13 20.83 -3.78 -24.20
N LEU A 14 22.13 -3.53 -24.06
CA LEU A 14 22.65 -2.38 -23.32
C LEU A 14 22.24 -1.04 -23.95
N GLU A 15 22.23 -0.96 -25.28
CA GLU A 15 21.76 0.24 -26.00
C GLU A 15 20.27 0.49 -25.74
N LEU A 16 19.43 -0.56 -25.81
CA LEU A 16 18.00 -0.48 -25.53
C LEU A 16 17.72 -0.01 -24.11
N VAL A 17 18.36 -0.62 -23.10
CA VAL A 17 18.23 -0.19 -21.69
C VAL A 17 18.65 1.28 -21.52
N THR A 18 19.73 1.69 -22.19
CA THR A 18 20.23 3.08 -22.10
C THR A 18 19.26 4.08 -22.75
N LYS A 19 18.58 3.69 -23.83
CA LYS A 19 17.56 4.52 -24.49
C LYS A 19 16.26 4.57 -23.68
N ASP A 20 15.84 3.43 -23.13
CA ASP A 20 14.64 3.32 -22.30
C ASP A 20 14.73 4.22 -21.06
N ALA A 21 15.90 4.26 -20.41
CA ALA A 21 16.14 5.12 -19.25
C ALA A 21 16.01 6.64 -19.54
N LYS A 22 15.94 7.06 -20.81
CA LYS A 22 15.83 8.47 -21.22
C LYS A 22 14.43 8.89 -21.65
N VAL A 23 13.48 7.95 -21.71
CA VAL A 23 12.09 8.25 -22.09
C VAL A 23 11.17 8.24 -20.88
N SER A 24 10.01 8.88 -21.02
CA SER A 24 9.02 8.90 -19.95
C SER A 24 8.46 7.49 -19.72
N LEU A 25 8.26 7.12 -18.45
CA LEU A 25 7.66 5.86 -18.03
C LEU A 25 6.29 5.60 -18.71
N PHE A 26 5.58 6.66 -19.08
CA PHE A 26 4.24 6.58 -19.67
C PHE A 26 4.26 6.72 -21.21
N SER A 27 5.43 6.76 -21.84
CA SER A 27 5.55 6.96 -23.27
C SER A 27 5.35 5.68 -24.07
N VAL A 28 5.04 5.83 -25.36
CA VAL A 28 4.93 4.70 -26.30
C VAL A 28 6.30 4.06 -26.51
N GLU A 29 7.36 4.88 -26.57
CA GLU A 29 8.74 4.43 -26.71
C GLU A 29 9.15 3.51 -25.56
N HIS A 30 8.80 3.84 -24.31
CA HIS A 30 9.09 2.97 -23.16
C HIS A 30 8.48 1.57 -23.35
N GLN A 31 7.23 1.51 -23.81
CA GLN A 31 6.57 0.23 -24.08
C GLN A 31 7.23 -0.55 -25.23
N LEU A 32 7.66 0.12 -26.30
CA LEU A 32 8.36 -0.49 -27.43
C LEU A 32 9.77 -0.97 -27.07
N TYR A 33 10.48 -0.25 -26.21
CA TYR A 33 11.76 -0.71 -25.68
C TYR A 33 11.59 -1.96 -24.82
N LEU A 34 10.58 -2.00 -23.96
CA LEU A 34 10.25 -3.21 -23.20
C LEU A 34 9.85 -4.38 -24.10
N ASP A 35 9.08 -4.15 -25.17
CA ASP A 35 8.78 -5.19 -26.16
C ASP A 35 10.05 -5.76 -26.81
N SER A 36 11.00 -4.89 -27.15
CA SER A 36 12.29 -5.28 -27.71
C SER A 36 13.15 -6.05 -26.70
N LEU A 37 13.17 -5.63 -25.43
CA LEU A 37 13.89 -6.30 -24.35
C LEU A 37 13.31 -7.67 -24.04
N ILE A 38 11.97 -7.80 -24.03
CA ILE A 38 11.27 -9.08 -23.88
C ILE A 38 11.57 -10.00 -25.06
N ALA A 39 11.68 -9.49 -26.29
CA ALA A 39 12.05 -10.31 -27.43
C ALA A 39 13.47 -10.90 -27.30
N ILE A 40 14.41 -10.17 -26.68
CA ILE A 40 15.79 -10.63 -26.43
C ILE A 40 15.84 -11.61 -25.24
N LEU A 41 15.09 -11.33 -24.17
CA LEU A 41 15.06 -12.12 -22.93
C LEU A 41 13.62 -12.51 -22.55
N PRO A 42 12.95 -13.39 -23.31
CA PRO A 42 11.53 -13.66 -23.12
C PRO A 42 11.22 -14.41 -21.81
N LYS A 43 12.23 -15.07 -21.24
CA LYS A 43 12.13 -15.81 -19.97
C LYS A 43 12.56 -15.01 -18.75
N GLU A 44 12.96 -13.75 -18.92
CA GLU A 44 13.36 -12.89 -17.80
C GLU A 44 12.10 -12.21 -17.21
N PRO A 45 11.64 -12.58 -16.01
CA PRO A 45 10.40 -12.06 -15.42
C PRO A 45 10.41 -10.54 -15.22
N PHE A 46 11.59 -9.96 -15.01
CA PHE A 46 11.77 -8.53 -14.75
C PHE A 46 11.13 -7.65 -15.82
N PHE A 47 11.38 -7.92 -17.11
CA PHE A 47 10.84 -7.07 -18.18
C PHE A 47 9.31 -7.16 -18.31
N TRP A 48 8.74 -8.32 -18.01
CA TRP A 48 7.29 -8.50 -17.96
C TRP A 48 6.66 -7.67 -16.84
N GLN A 49 7.26 -7.67 -15.64
CA GLN A 49 6.79 -6.82 -14.54
C GLN A 49 7.01 -5.32 -14.85
N GLN A 50 8.13 -4.94 -15.46
CA GLN A 50 8.36 -3.56 -15.88
C GLN A 50 7.34 -3.10 -16.93
N LYS A 51 6.84 -4.00 -17.78
CA LYS A 51 5.74 -3.71 -18.71
C LYS A 51 4.41 -3.52 -17.98
N ALA A 52 4.18 -4.25 -16.90
CA ALA A 52 2.99 -4.12 -16.06
C ALA A 52 2.94 -2.80 -15.26
N MET A 53 4.08 -2.34 -14.73
CA MET A 53 4.14 -1.25 -13.75
C MET A 53 3.52 0.09 -14.22
N PRO A 54 3.84 0.63 -15.42
CA PRO A 54 3.22 1.86 -15.92
C PRO A 54 1.70 1.75 -16.05
N LEU A 55 1.18 0.55 -16.33
CA LEU A 55 -0.25 0.31 -16.48
C LEU A 55 -0.97 0.41 -15.14
N PHE A 56 -0.40 -0.14 -14.07
CA PHE A 56 -0.95 0.01 -12.72
C PHE A 56 -0.97 1.48 -12.28
N LYS A 57 0.12 2.22 -12.54
CA LYS A 57 0.20 3.67 -12.24
C LYS A 57 -0.78 4.52 -13.08
N GLN A 58 -1.19 4.03 -14.25
CA GLN A 58 -2.23 4.62 -15.09
C GLN A 58 -3.64 4.10 -14.78
N LYS A 59 -3.82 3.31 -13.72
CA LYS A 59 -5.10 2.69 -13.33
C LYS A 59 -5.66 1.66 -14.32
N LYS A 60 -4.83 1.14 -15.22
CA LYS A 60 -5.17 0.10 -16.22
C LYS A 60 -4.89 -1.30 -15.65
N TYR A 61 -5.51 -1.64 -14.53
CA TYR A 61 -5.12 -2.81 -13.74
C TYR A 61 -5.30 -4.13 -14.49
N GLU A 62 -6.43 -4.34 -15.16
CA GLU A 62 -6.70 -5.58 -15.92
C GLU A 62 -5.62 -5.85 -16.98
N LEU A 63 -5.16 -4.80 -17.67
CA LEU A 63 -4.11 -4.93 -18.67
C LEU A 63 -2.74 -5.18 -18.03
N GLY A 64 -2.44 -4.49 -16.92
CA GLY A 64 -1.20 -4.71 -16.17
C GLY A 64 -1.07 -6.14 -15.65
N MET A 65 -2.17 -6.73 -15.17
CA MET A 65 -2.19 -8.11 -14.66
C MET A 65 -1.75 -9.13 -15.69
N LYS A 66 -2.12 -8.97 -16.97
CA LYS A 66 -1.67 -9.89 -18.04
C LYS A 66 -0.14 -10.04 -18.08
N TYR A 67 0.58 -8.93 -17.90
CA TYR A 67 2.05 -8.94 -17.92
C TYR A 67 2.64 -9.39 -16.59
N LEU A 68 2.02 -9.01 -15.45
CA LEU A 68 2.47 -9.46 -14.15
C LEU A 68 2.27 -10.98 -13.94
N ASP A 69 1.16 -11.52 -14.43
CA ASP A 69 0.90 -12.96 -14.42
C ASP A 69 1.94 -13.71 -15.25
N LYS A 70 2.38 -13.13 -16.38
CA LYS A 70 3.47 -13.70 -17.17
C LYS A 70 4.81 -13.66 -16.42
N ALA A 71 5.09 -12.59 -15.69
CA ALA A 71 6.28 -12.52 -14.83
C ALA A 71 6.27 -13.65 -13.78
N ILE A 72 5.11 -13.91 -13.16
CA ILE A 72 4.95 -14.99 -12.16
C ILE A 72 5.13 -16.37 -12.76
N GLU A 73 4.61 -16.62 -13.97
CA GLU A 73 4.81 -17.90 -14.67
C GLU A 73 6.30 -18.24 -14.85
N LEU A 74 7.11 -17.20 -15.05
CA LEU A 74 8.55 -17.31 -15.31
C LEU A 74 9.41 -17.24 -14.03
N ASP A 75 8.83 -16.85 -12.90
CA ASP A 75 9.54 -16.63 -11.64
C ASP A 75 9.55 -17.86 -10.74
N SER A 76 10.75 -18.35 -10.43
CA SER A 76 10.95 -19.46 -9.50
C SER A 76 11.06 -19.04 -8.03
N THR A 77 11.05 -17.75 -7.71
CA THR A 77 11.37 -17.23 -6.37
C THR A 77 10.16 -16.75 -5.57
N ASN A 78 8.97 -16.69 -6.17
CA ASN A 78 7.75 -16.04 -5.66
C ASN A 78 7.83 -14.51 -5.48
N HIS A 79 8.94 -13.86 -5.82
CA HIS A 79 9.07 -12.41 -5.72
C HIS A 79 7.94 -11.66 -6.45
N TYR A 80 7.59 -12.06 -7.67
CA TYR A 80 6.52 -11.39 -8.41
C TYR A 80 5.12 -11.77 -7.92
N ARG A 81 4.99 -12.90 -7.21
CA ARG A 81 3.74 -13.28 -6.53
C ARG A 81 3.51 -12.39 -5.31
N GLU A 82 4.55 -12.09 -4.53
CA GLU A 82 4.47 -11.10 -3.43
C GLU A 82 4.01 -9.75 -3.96
N TYR A 83 4.62 -9.29 -5.06
CA TYR A 83 4.24 -8.04 -5.71
C TYR A 83 2.78 -8.07 -6.19
N ARG A 84 2.32 -9.17 -6.78
CA ARG A 84 0.92 -9.29 -7.24
C ARG A 84 -0.09 -9.30 -6.09
N ALA A 85 0.22 -9.97 -4.98
CA ALA A 85 -0.60 -9.92 -3.78
C ALA A 85 -0.77 -8.46 -3.29
N PHE A 86 0.34 -7.70 -3.25
CA PHE A 86 0.30 -6.27 -2.94
C PHE A 86 -0.51 -5.45 -3.96
N ILE A 87 -0.33 -5.68 -5.27
CA ILE A 87 -1.10 -5.01 -6.34
C ILE A 87 -2.59 -5.30 -6.21
N LYS A 88 -2.97 -6.55 -5.92
CA LYS A 88 -4.37 -6.94 -5.66
C LYS A 88 -4.96 -6.18 -4.47
N CYS A 89 -4.19 -6.06 -3.39
CA CYS A 89 -4.60 -5.32 -2.18
C CYS A 89 -4.79 -3.82 -2.44
N ILE A 90 -3.78 -3.16 -3.00
CA ILE A 90 -3.74 -1.69 -3.08
C ILE A 90 -4.30 -1.15 -4.37
N PHE A 91 -3.98 -1.72 -5.53
CA PHE A 91 -4.38 -1.15 -6.82
C PHE A 91 -5.75 -1.66 -7.27
N GLN A 92 -6.01 -2.97 -7.14
CA GLN A 92 -7.28 -3.56 -7.58
C GLN A 92 -8.37 -3.57 -6.50
N LYS A 93 -8.01 -3.36 -5.22
CA LYS A 93 -8.90 -3.51 -4.07
C LYS A 93 -9.58 -4.89 -4.01
N ASN A 94 -8.92 -5.92 -4.55
CA ASN A 94 -9.38 -7.30 -4.54
C ASN A 94 -8.79 -8.00 -3.31
N TYR A 95 -9.37 -7.71 -2.15
CA TYR A 95 -8.86 -8.16 -0.86
C TYR A 95 -8.94 -9.67 -0.67
N SER A 96 -9.93 -10.33 -1.26
CA SER A 96 -10.10 -11.79 -1.14
C SER A 96 -8.97 -12.55 -1.85
N GLU A 97 -8.69 -12.21 -3.11
CA GLU A 97 -7.58 -12.85 -3.83
C GLU A 97 -6.21 -12.44 -3.29
N SER A 98 -6.07 -11.20 -2.80
CA SER A 98 -4.87 -10.77 -2.08
C SER A 98 -4.61 -11.65 -0.85
N LEU A 99 -5.64 -11.91 -0.04
CA LEU A 99 -5.55 -12.81 1.12
C LEU A 99 -5.16 -14.22 0.72
N GLU A 100 -5.73 -14.78 -0.33
CA GLU A 100 -5.35 -16.11 -0.82
C GLU A 100 -3.85 -16.18 -1.15
N GLU A 101 -3.32 -15.17 -1.84
CA GLU A 101 -1.91 -15.13 -2.19
C GLU A 101 -0.99 -14.92 -1.00
N PHE A 102 -1.31 -13.98 -0.09
CA PHE A 102 -0.51 -13.79 1.11
C PHE A 102 -0.56 -15.02 2.02
N ASN A 103 -1.72 -15.68 2.18
CA ASN A 103 -1.81 -16.92 2.95
C ASN A 103 -0.99 -18.06 2.32
N TYR A 104 -0.97 -18.15 0.99
CA TYR A 104 -0.09 -19.08 0.29
C TYR A 104 1.40 -18.74 0.53
N LEU A 105 1.78 -17.48 0.39
CA LEU A 105 3.16 -17.01 0.60
C LEU A 105 3.62 -17.24 2.04
N THR A 106 2.77 -16.99 3.04
CA THR A 106 3.06 -17.26 4.46
C THR A 106 3.31 -18.75 4.72
N LYS A 107 2.66 -19.68 4.01
CA LYS A 107 2.94 -21.12 4.16
C LYS A 107 4.33 -21.51 3.65
N ILE A 108 4.87 -20.77 2.69
CA ILE A 108 6.17 -21.06 2.06
C ILE A 108 7.29 -20.30 2.76
N ASN A 109 7.11 -19.00 2.90
CA ASN A 109 8.11 -18.05 3.40
C ASN A 109 7.97 -17.81 4.91
N GLY A 110 7.03 -18.47 5.59
CA GLY A 110 6.74 -18.21 6.99
C GLY A 110 6.20 -16.79 7.24
N ASP A 111 6.21 -16.42 8.52
CA ASP A 111 5.65 -15.15 9.01
C ASP A 111 6.61 -13.95 8.92
N TYR A 112 7.76 -14.12 8.26
CA TYR A 112 8.81 -13.10 8.15
C TYR A 112 8.92 -12.48 6.75
N GLY A 113 8.08 -12.90 5.80
CA GLY A 113 8.05 -12.32 4.47
C GLY A 113 7.67 -10.84 4.51
N ILE A 114 8.40 -10.02 3.77
CA ILE A 114 8.24 -8.57 3.69
C ILE A 114 8.07 -8.17 2.24
N ILE A 115 7.13 -7.26 1.98
CA ILE A 115 6.96 -6.62 0.67
C ILE A 115 6.47 -5.20 0.89
N MET A 116 7.02 -4.24 0.13
CA MET A 116 6.73 -2.81 0.28
C MET A 116 6.87 -2.36 1.74
N ASP A 117 8.04 -2.64 2.33
CA ASP A 117 8.44 -2.22 3.69
C ASP A 117 7.59 -2.75 4.86
N HIS A 118 6.60 -3.61 4.59
CA HIS A 118 5.73 -4.21 5.60
C HIS A 118 5.76 -5.74 5.55
N PRO A 119 5.62 -6.43 6.70
CA PRO A 119 5.48 -7.87 6.72
C PRO A 119 4.13 -8.29 6.12
N TYR A 120 4.00 -9.53 5.64
CA TYR A 120 2.73 -10.02 5.07
C TYR A 120 1.54 -9.87 6.04
N SER A 121 1.77 -9.96 7.35
CA SER A 121 0.74 -9.77 8.37
C SER A 121 0.08 -8.39 8.31
N PHE A 122 0.82 -7.35 7.92
CA PHE A 122 0.24 -6.02 7.68
C PHE A 122 -0.79 -6.05 6.56
N TRP A 123 -0.41 -6.58 5.39
CA TRP A 123 -1.28 -6.65 4.21
C TRP A 123 -2.49 -7.54 4.43
N ILE A 124 -2.31 -8.68 5.12
CA ILE A 124 -3.40 -9.57 5.52
C ILE A 124 -4.36 -8.84 6.47
N GLY A 125 -3.84 -8.14 7.48
CA GLY A 125 -4.65 -7.34 8.41
C GLY A 125 -5.46 -6.26 7.71
N LEU A 126 -4.84 -5.55 6.75
CA LEU A 126 -5.49 -4.54 5.93
C LEU A 126 -6.62 -5.13 5.06
N CYS A 127 -6.40 -6.31 4.47
CA CYS A 127 -7.43 -7.00 3.70
C CYS A 127 -8.62 -7.39 4.58
N TYR A 128 -8.39 -8.00 5.76
CA TYR A 128 -9.48 -8.33 6.68
C TYR A 128 -10.23 -7.09 7.17
N LEU A 129 -9.53 -5.98 7.41
CA LEU A 129 -10.16 -4.70 7.77
C LEU A 129 -11.12 -4.24 6.67
N GLN A 130 -10.71 -4.33 5.40
CA GLN A 130 -11.56 -3.94 4.26
C GLN A 130 -12.72 -4.91 3.99
N LEU A 131 -12.64 -6.14 4.51
CA LEU A 131 -13.72 -7.13 4.50
C LEU A 131 -14.58 -7.08 5.77
N ASN A 132 -14.39 -6.06 6.63
CA ASN A 132 -15.07 -5.90 7.92
C ASN A 132 -14.90 -7.09 8.89
N GLU A 133 -13.83 -7.88 8.73
CA GLU A 133 -13.47 -8.95 9.64
C GLU A 133 -12.55 -8.43 10.75
N PHE A 134 -13.07 -7.53 11.60
CA PHE A 134 -12.27 -6.68 12.49
C PHE A 134 -11.40 -7.47 13.49
N ASP A 135 -11.87 -8.57 14.05
CA ASP A 135 -11.08 -9.36 15.00
C ASP A 135 -9.91 -10.07 14.32
N LYS A 136 -10.09 -10.53 13.07
CA LYS A 136 -8.98 -11.07 12.27
C LYS A 136 -8.01 -9.97 11.88
N ALA A 137 -8.53 -8.81 11.45
CA ALA A 137 -7.72 -7.64 11.12
C ALA A 137 -6.81 -7.25 12.30
N GLN A 138 -7.38 -7.13 13.50
CA GLN A 138 -6.67 -6.80 14.73
C GLN A 138 -5.54 -7.80 15.00
N LYS A 139 -5.84 -9.10 14.99
CA LYS A 139 -4.85 -10.16 15.20
C LYS A 139 -3.65 -10.05 14.26
N PHE A 140 -3.89 -9.77 12.98
CA PHE A 140 -2.82 -9.68 11.98
C PHE A 140 -2.04 -8.36 12.05
N ILE A 141 -2.69 -7.23 12.35
CA ILE A 141 -1.99 -5.97 12.59
C ILE A 141 -1.14 -6.04 13.86
N GLU A 142 -1.64 -6.63 14.96
CA GLU A 142 -0.85 -6.86 16.18
C GLU A 142 0.37 -7.75 15.92
N LYS A 143 0.23 -8.75 15.03
CA LYS A 143 1.36 -9.55 14.57
C LYS A 143 2.38 -8.73 13.77
N SER A 144 1.94 -7.79 12.94
CA SER A 144 2.82 -6.83 12.26
C SER A 144 3.57 -5.93 13.25
N ILE A 145 2.88 -5.43 14.27
CA ILE A 145 3.50 -4.62 15.33
C ILE A 145 4.54 -5.44 16.09
N ALA A 146 4.22 -6.69 16.48
CA ALA A 146 5.16 -7.57 17.16
C ALA A 146 6.41 -7.88 16.31
N PHE A 147 6.22 -8.03 14.99
CA PHE A 147 7.34 -8.15 14.05
C PHE A 147 8.21 -6.89 14.08
N GLY A 148 7.62 -5.70 13.99
CA GLY A 148 8.37 -4.44 14.06
C GLY A 148 9.12 -4.25 15.38
N GLN A 149 8.49 -4.55 16.51
CA GLN A 149 9.11 -4.49 17.84
C GLN A 149 10.35 -5.38 17.94
N LYS A 150 10.27 -6.62 17.41
CA LYS A 150 11.41 -7.54 17.36
C LYS A 150 12.55 -7.00 16.48
N ASN A 151 12.24 -6.17 15.49
CA ASN A 151 13.20 -5.55 14.58
C ASN A 151 13.52 -4.09 14.96
N ASN A 152 13.21 -3.66 16.19
CA ASN A 152 13.47 -2.32 16.75
C ASN A 152 12.81 -1.15 16.00
N PHE A 153 11.81 -1.41 15.16
CA PHE A 153 11.07 -0.37 14.45
C PHE A 153 9.65 -0.83 14.13
N VAL A 154 8.65 -0.12 14.65
CA VAL A 154 7.24 -0.32 14.31
C VAL A 154 6.82 0.85 13.45
N ASN A 155 6.51 0.61 12.18
CA ASN A 155 6.08 1.69 11.30
C ASN A 155 4.77 2.34 11.84
N PRO A 156 4.63 3.69 11.77
CA PRO A 156 3.45 4.40 12.26
C PRO A 156 2.12 3.90 11.65
N TYR A 157 2.16 3.30 10.46
CA TYR A 157 0.96 2.81 9.76
C TYR A 157 0.34 1.59 10.41
N GLU A 158 1.13 0.72 11.03
CA GLU A 158 0.63 -0.42 11.82
C GLU A 158 -0.21 0.07 13.00
N LEU A 159 0.30 1.07 13.73
CA LEU A 159 -0.38 1.66 14.88
C LEU A 159 -1.62 2.46 14.44
N PHE A 160 -1.53 3.13 13.30
CA PHE A 160 -2.66 3.80 12.68
C PHE A 160 -3.78 2.81 12.34
N TYR A 161 -3.47 1.73 11.62
CA TYR A 161 -4.49 0.73 11.27
C TYR A 161 -5.05 -0.01 12.48
N LEU A 162 -4.27 -0.23 13.55
CA LEU A 162 -4.82 -0.72 14.81
C LEU A 162 -5.81 0.28 15.42
N GLY A 163 -5.51 1.58 15.34
CA GLY A 163 -6.42 2.66 15.72
C GLY A 163 -7.70 2.69 14.89
N ILE A 164 -7.60 2.48 13.57
CA ILE A 164 -8.75 2.36 12.66
C ILE A 164 -9.62 1.15 13.02
N ILE A 165 -9.02 -0.01 13.29
CA ILE A 165 -9.77 -1.21 13.67
C ILE A 165 -10.57 -0.97 14.95
N GLU A 166 -9.98 -0.36 15.97
CA GLU A 166 -10.70 0.00 17.20
C GLU A 166 -11.79 1.06 16.95
N TYR A 167 -11.55 2.01 16.04
CA TYR A 167 -12.55 3.01 15.63
C TYR A 167 -13.78 2.35 14.98
N GLU A 168 -13.56 1.44 14.02
CA GLU A 168 -14.63 0.68 13.34
C GLU A 168 -15.40 -0.24 14.31
N LYS A 169 -14.73 -0.77 15.34
CA LYS A 169 -15.36 -1.52 16.44
C LYS A 169 -16.14 -0.64 17.42
N GLY A 170 -16.08 0.69 17.30
CA GLY A 170 -16.69 1.64 18.23
C GLY A 170 -15.92 1.83 19.55
N ASN A 171 -14.73 1.25 19.66
CA ASN A 171 -13.87 1.33 20.83
C ASN A 171 -13.03 2.63 20.80
N TYR A 172 -13.70 3.77 20.81
CA TYR A 172 -13.08 5.07 20.53
C TYR A 172 -11.93 5.44 21.46
N GLN A 173 -11.96 5.02 22.73
CA GLN A 173 -10.85 5.27 23.66
C GLN A 173 -9.59 4.48 23.27
N ASN A 174 -9.74 3.22 22.84
CA ASN A 174 -8.63 2.41 22.33
C ASN A 174 -8.12 2.94 20.99
N ALA A 175 -9.03 3.41 20.13
CA ALA A 175 -8.67 4.08 18.88
C ALA A 175 -7.76 5.27 19.14
N ILE A 176 -8.15 6.18 20.06
CA ILE A 176 -7.33 7.33 20.46
C ILE A 176 -5.96 6.88 20.98
N ASN A 177 -5.90 5.84 21.82
CA ASN A 177 -4.64 5.37 22.38
C ASN A 177 -3.66 4.88 21.30
N ASN A 178 -4.13 4.12 20.30
CA ASN A 178 -3.28 3.63 19.22
C ASN A 178 -2.93 4.74 18.21
N LEU A 179 -3.86 5.65 17.92
CA LEU A 179 -3.60 6.80 17.05
C LEU A 179 -2.59 7.77 17.69
N ASN A 180 -2.59 7.94 19.01
CA ASN A 180 -1.55 8.69 19.71
C ASN A 180 -0.16 8.09 19.49
N LYS A 181 -0.01 6.76 19.61
CA LYS A 181 1.27 6.08 19.35
C LYS A 181 1.73 6.22 17.90
N SER A 182 0.79 6.25 16.94
CA SER A 182 1.11 6.56 15.54
C SER A 182 1.63 7.99 15.40
N LEU A 183 0.95 8.96 16.04
CA LEU A 183 1.32 10.38 16.04
C LEU A 183 2.63 10.68 16.78
N GLU A 184 3.04 9.87 17.75
CA GLU A 184 4.37 9.98 18.38
C GLU A 184 5.51 9.78 17.38
N GLN A 185 5.29 8.98 16.32
CA GLN A 185 6.28 8.71 15.28
C GLN A 185 6.09 9.60 14.04
N TYR A 186 4.85 9.97 13.73
CA TYR A 186 4.50 10.86 12.63
C TYR A 186 3.55 11.96 13.11
N GLU A 187 4.12 12.98 13.74
CA GLU A 187 3.38 14.05 14.44
C GLU A 187 2.32 14.76 13.58
N LYS A 188 2.61 14.97 12.29
CA LYS A 188 1.73 15.68 11.37
C LYS A 188 0.82 14.76 10.55
N PHE A 189 0.71 13.50 10.93
CA PHE A 189 -0.09 12.53 10.17
C PHE A 189 -1.58 12.89 10.19
N SER A 190 -2.05 13.57 9.13
CA SER A 190 -3.41 14.11 9.09
C SER A 190 -4.48 13.03 9.17
N ASP A 191 -4.24 11.86 8.57
CA ASP A 191 -5.15 10.72 8.61
C ASP A 191 -5.35 10.25 10.06
N ALA A 192 -4.27 10.06 10.82
CA ALA A 192 -4.38 9.67 12.23
C ALA A 192 -5.08 10.74 13.07
N LYS A 193 -4.79 12.03 12.85
CA LYS A 193 -5.48 13.14 13.54
C LYS A 193 -6.98 13.16 13.21
N TYR A 194 -7.35 12.90 11.96
CA TYR A 194 -8.75 12.85 11.52
C TYR A 194 -9.54 11.78 12.27
N TYR A 195 -9.07 10.52 12.30
CA TYR A 195 -9.79 9.45 13.01
C TYR A 195 -9.75 9.62 14.52
N LYS A 196 -8.70 10.25 15.07
CA LYS A 196 -8.63 10.60 16.49
C LYS A 196 -9.67 11.67 16.83
N ALA A 197 -9.83 12.68 15.99
CA ALA A 197 -10.85 13.71 16.14
C ALA A 197 -12.26 13.12 16.12
N LEU A 198 -12.56 12.23 15.17
CA LEU A 198 -13.85 11.53 15.12
C LEU A 198 -14.08 10.66 16.36
N SER A 199 -13.04 10.00 16.88
CA SER A 199 -13.11 9.23 18.11
C SER A 199 -13.43 10.12 19.32
N LEU A 200 -12.80 11.29 19.44
CA LEU A 200 -13.08 12.27 20.50
C LEU A 200 -14.54 12.75 20.47
N ILE A 201 -15.04 13.09 19.27
CA ILE A 201 -16.43 13.52 19.07
C ILE A 201 -17.42 12.42 19.50
N ASN A 202 -17.11 11.15 19.21
CA ASN A 202 -17.95 10.03 19.64
C ASN A 202 -17.88 9.74 21.15
N LEU A 203 -16.85 10.22 21.85
CA LEU A 203 -16.75 10.22 23.31
C LEU A 203 -17.31 11.49 23.97
N ASN A 204 -18.13 12.27 23.23
CA ASN A 204 -18.71 13.54 23.68
C ASN A 204 -17.67 14.64 24.00
N LYS A 205 -16.44 14.52 23.49
CA LYS A 205 -15.38 15.55 23.58
C LYS A 205 -15.35 16.38 22.31
N LYS A 206 -16.48 17.04 22.03
CA LYS A 206 -16.72 17.71 20.74
C LYS A 206 -15.71 18.83 20.45
N GLU A 207 -15.48 19.72 21.41
CA GLU A 207 -14.57 20.86 21.25
C GLU A 207 -13.13 20.41 20.95
N GLU A 208 -12.61 19.44 21.71
CA GLU A 208 -11.28 18.85 21.48
C GLU A 208 -11.18 18.22 20.08
N GLY A 209 -12.22 17.48 19.66
CA GLY A 209 -12.27 16.85 18.36
C GLY A 209 -12.34 17.85 17.20
N GLU A 210 -13.10 18.93 17.33
CA GLU A 210 -13.18 20.00 16.32
C GLU A 210 -11.84 20.71 16.13
N ILE A 211 -11.16 21.04 17.22
CA ILE A 211 -9.82 21.66 17.19
C ILE A 211 -8.85 20.73 16.44
N LEU A 212 -8.83 19.45 16.81
CA LEU A 212 -7.95 18.47 16.18
C LEU A 212 -8.30 18.21 14.70
N LEU A 213 -9.57 18.27 14.33
CA LEU A 213 -9.99 18.11 12.94
C LEU A 213 -9.52 19.29 12.06
N LEU A 214 -9.53 20.51 12.59
CA LEU A 214 -8.98 21.69 11.91
C LEU A 214 -7.46 21.56 11.73
N GLU A 215 -6.77 21.04 12.75
CA GLU A 215 -5.33 20.75 12.67
C GLU A 215 -5.04 19.67 11.61
N ALA A 216 -5.79 18.57 11.63
CA ALA A 216 -5.71 17.50 10.62
C ALA A 216 -5.89 18.05 9.20
N GLN A 217 -6.88 18.93 8.99
CA GLN A 217 -7.13 19.52 7.68
C GLN A 217 -5.99 20.44 7.23
N LYS A 218 -5.37 21.18 8.16
CA LYS A 218 -4.20 22.02 7.88
C LYS A 218 -3.00 21.16 7.48
N ASP A 219 -2.72 20.09 8.22
CA ASP A 219 -1.62 19.19 7.92
C ASP A 219 -1.82 18.44 6.59
N PHE A 220 -3.05 18.01 6.31
CA PHE A 220 -3.43 17.42 5.03
C PHE A 220 -3.15 18.37 3.86
N LYS A 221 -3.53 19.65 3.98
CA LYS A 221 -3.25 20.68 2.95
C LYS A 221 -1.77 20.93 2.73
N ASN A 222 -0.94 20.66 3.74
CA ASN A 222 0.52 20.75 3.64
C ASN A 222 1.16 19.45 3.11
N GLY A 223 0.36 18.45 2.72
CA GLY A 223 0.83 17.18 2.18
C GLY A 223 1.16 16.11 3.22
N PHE A 224 0.90 16.36 4.51
CA PHE A 224 1.15 15.38 5.57
C PHE A 224 0.00 14.37 5.66
N SER A 225 -0.01 13.41 4.74
CA SER A 225 -0.94 12.28 4.74
C SER A 225 -0.17 10.96 4.68
N PHE A 226 -0.87 9.85 4.45
CA PHE A 226 -0.31 8.54 4.17
C PHE A 226 0.67 8.64 2.99
N ASN A 227 1.96 8.44 3.25
CA ASN A 227 3.03 8.79 2.31
C ASN A 227 3.88 7.61 1.80
N GLU A 228 3.38 6.38 1.97
CA GLU A 228 3.93 5.21 1.27
C GLU A 228 4.06 5.48 -0.23
N GLY A 229 5.15 5.05 -0.88
CA GLY A 229 5.49 5.49 -2.24
C GLY A 229 4.40 5.26 -3.30
N ASN A 230 3.51 4.29 -3.07
CA ASN A 230 2.39 3.99 -3.96
C ASN A 230 1.15 4.87 -3.73
N SER A 231 1.08 5.64 -2.63
CA SER A 231 -0.03 6.54 -2.33
C SER A 231 -0.17 7.70 -3.32
N LEU A 232 0.90 7.97 -4.08
CA LEU A 232 0.91 8.90 -5.21
C LEU A 232 0.03 8.44 -6.38
N TYR A 233 -0.17 7.12 -6.52
CA TYR A 233 -0.88 6.52 -7.65
C TYR A 233 -2.25 6.00 -7.23
N GLU A 234 -2.36 5.52 -5.99
CA GLU A 234 -3.58 4.93 -5.48
C GLU A 234 -3.84 5.26 -4.01
N GLN A 235 -5.10 5.56 -3.69
CA GLN A 235 -5.48 5.90 -2.33
C GLN A 235 -5.45 4.65 -1.44
N PHE A 236 -4.73 4.69 -0.32
CA PHE A 236 -4.73 3.59 0.64
C PHE A 236 -6.06 3.52 1.40
N PRO A 237 -6.48 2.34 1.91
CA PRO A 237 -7.66 2.26 2.76
C PRO A 237 -7.57 3.22 3.94
N TYR A 238 -8.65 3.94 4.22
CA TYR A 238 -8.74 4.97 5.26
C TYR A 238 -7.79 6.16 5.08
N GLN A 239 -7.15 6.31 3.91
CA GLN A 239 -6.43 7.55 3.62
C GLN A 239 -7.45 8.69 3.46
N VAL A 240 -7.22 9.83 4.13
CA VAL A 240 -8.17 10.94 4.12
C VAL A 240 -8.06 11.76 2.83
N ASN A 241 -9.17 12.39 2.45
CA ASN A 241 -9.23 13.29 1.30
C ASN A 241 -10.19 14.46 1.57
N ASN A 242 -10.25 15.43 0.66
CA ASN A 242 -11.09 16.61 0.81
C ASN A 242 -12.58 16.28 1.04
N PHE A 243 -13.08 15.20 0.43
CA PHE A 243 -14.45 14.76 0.62
C PHE A 243 -14.71 14.33 2.07
N LEU A 244 -13.82 13.54 2.67
CA LEU A 244 -13.94 13.07 4.05
C LEU A 244 -13.88 14.22 5.08
N PHE A 245 -13.03 15.24 4.86
CA PHE A 245 -13.04 16.44 5.68
C PHE A 245 -14.35 17.24 5.55
N GLY A 246 -14.87 17.39 4.34
CA GLY A 246 -16.16 18.04 4.11
C GLY A 246 -17.31 17.32 4.82
N TYR A 247 -17.31 15.98 4.76
CA TYR A 247 -18.31 15.15 5.43
C TYR A 247 -18.23 15.27 6.96
N ALA A 248 -17.03 15.16 7.54
CA ALA A 248 -16.83 15.28 8.98
C ALA A 248 -17.33 16.62 9.53
N ASN A 249 -17.04 17.73 8.83
CA ASN A 249 -17.51 19.06 9.22
C ASN A 249 -19.05 19.16 9.20
N ASN A 250 -19.71 18.49 8.27
CA ASN A 250 -21.18 18.45 8.23
C ASN A 250 -21.77 17.58 9.35
N TYR A 251 -21.17 16.40 9.60
CA TYR A 251 -21.57 15.51 10.69
C TYR A 251 -21.55 16.21 12.05
N ILE A 252 -20.49 16.98 12.31
CA ILE A 252 -20.32 17.75 13.56
C ILE A 252 -21.42 18.79 13.75
N LYS A 253 -21.83 19.48 12.67
CA LYS A 253 -22.93 20.46 12.70
C LYS A 253 -24.27 19.84 13.06
N LEU A 254 -24.51 18.59 12.65
CA LEU A 254 -25.75 17.85 12.91
C LEU A 254 -25.84 17.27 14.33
N LYS A 255 -24.71 17.16 15.04
CA LYS A 255 -24.64 16.77 16.47
C LYS A 255 -24.85 17.96 17.43
N ASN A 256 -25.38 19.08 16.94
CA ASN A 256 -25.88 20.21 17.75
C ASN A 256 -27.39 20.08 17.90
#